data_AF-A0AB36RG41-F1
#
_entry.id   AF-A0AB36RG41-F1
#
_cell.length_a   1.000
_cell.length_b   1.000
_cell.length_c   1.000
_cell.angle_alpha   90.00
_cell.angle_beta   90.00
_cell.angle_gamma   90.00
#
_symmetry.space_group_name_H-M   'P 1'
#
loop_
_entity.id
_entity.type
_entity.pdbx_description
1 polymer ?
#
loop_
_entity_poly.entity_id
_entity_poly.type
_entity_poly.pdbx_seq_one_letter_code
_entity_poly.pdbx_strand_id
1 'polypeptide(L)'
;MKINTGSLLTVLPYIGLSLALILSTWAFLRSEQYRRDTDAILSQTYEIQWRATQVRERLLRVNGYIRLASEAGKLEPDISRQIALVSVNIEQLLALSYVDRFLPQKDIKLLENVRQVIEKNITPIIVSRTNYQAALDYMTRLEQDMFEVSSATVNHSATLQETAQIDIAASRNWFIFAIALGLLATFYLVIHQRYAFVSRRDQRM
;
A
#
# COMPACT_ATOMS: atom_id res chain seq x y z
N MET A 1 34.17 -16.96 44.99
CA MET A 1 34.01 -17.58 43.66
C MET A 1 34.91 -16.83 42.69
N LYS A 2 36.14 -17.30 42.45
CA LYS A 2 37.12 -16.64 41.56
C LYS A 2 36.72 -16.93 40.12
N ILE A 3 36.16 -15.94 39.44
CA ILE A 3 35.90 -16.03 38.00
C ILE A 3 37.27 -16.12 37.32
N ASN A 4 37.54 -17.23 36.65
CA ASN A 4 38.80 -17.49 35.96
C ASN A 4 38.86 -16.59 34.70
N THR A 5 39.36 -15.37 34.87
CA THR A 5 39.36 -14.27 33.88
C THR A 5 40.02 -14.64 32.55
N GLY A 6 41.02 -15.54 32.58
CA GLY A 6 41.69 -16.04 31.38
C GLY A 6 40.79 -16.87 30.45
N SER A 7 39.89 -17.69 30.99
CA SER A 7 38.94 -18.48 30.17
C SER A 7 37.80 -17.63 29.64
N LEU A 8 37.40 -16.61 30.42
CA LEU A 8 36.32 -15.70 30.05
C LEU A 8 36.73 -14.82 28.87
N LEU A 9 37.99 -14.36 28.83
CA LEU A 9 38.58 -13.60 27.73
C LEU A 9 38.77 -14.42 26.44
N THR A 10 38.83 -15.76 26.51
CA THR A 10 38.91 -16.64 25.33
C THR A 10 37.54 -16.96 24.75
N VAL A 11 36.50 -17.10 25.58
CA VAL A 11 35.13 -17.43 25.14
C VAL A 11 34.36 -16.19 24.68
N LEU A 12 34.63 -15.01 25.25
CA LEU A 12 33.95 -13.75 24.94
C LEU A 12 33.82 -13.44 23.43
N PRO A 13 34.86 -13.53 22.58
CA PRO A 13 34.73 -13.21 21.16
C PRO A 13 33.81 -14.18 20.40
N TYR A 14 33.72 -15.45 20.80
CA TYR A 14 32.82 -16.43 20.18
C TYR A 14 31.36 -16.18 20.57
N ILE A 15 31.11 -15.78 21.82
CA ILE A 15 29.78 -15.34 22.28
C ILE A 15 29.38 -14.06 21.52
N GLY A 16 30.30 -13.10 21.41
CA GLY A 16 30.09 -11.86 20.66
C GLY A 16 29.76 -12.11 19.18
N LEU A 17 30.48 -13.03 18.54
CA LEU A 17 30.25 -13.42 17.15
C LEU A 17 28.89 -14.11 16.97
N SER A 18 28.51 -15.00 17.89
CA SER A 18 27.19 -15.66 17.89
C SER A 18 26.05 -14.65 18.03
N LEU A 19 26.18 -13.70 18.96
CA LEU A 19 25.21 -12.63 19.16
C LEU A 19 25.11 -11.72 17.93
N ALA A 20 26.25 -11.35 17.35
CA ALA A 20 26.28 -10.53 16.14
C ALA A 20 25.60 -11.22 14.96
N LEU A 21 25.83 -12.53 14.78
CA LEU A 21 25.13 -13.33 13.78
C LEU A 21 23.62 -13.32 14.00
N ILE A 22 23.16 -13.64 15.20
CA ILE A 22 21.72 -13.64 15.53
C ILE A 22 21.08 -12.27 15.26
N LEU A 23 21.73 -11.19 15.69
CA LEU A 23 21.25 -9.82 15.46
C LEU A 23 21.20 -9.47 13.97
N SER A 24 22.21 -9.88 13.19
CA SER A 24 22.25 -9.64 11.75
C SER A 24 21.14 -10.39 11.01
N THR A 25 20.92 -11.66 11.35
CA THR A 25 19.85 -12.48 10.76
C THR A 25 18.49 -11.94 11.13
N TRP A 26 18.30 -11.57 12.40
CA TRP A 26 17.05 -10.99 12.86
C TRP A 26 16.75 -9.66 12.17
N ALA A 27 17.74 -8.77 12.07
CA ALA A 27 17.58 -7.49 11.40
C ALA A 27 17.30 -7.68 9.89
N PHE A 28 17.94 -8.65 9.24
CA PHE A 28 17.67 -8.97 7.85
C PHE A 28 16.21 -9.43 7.65
N LEU A 29 15.74 -10.40 8.45
CA LEU A 29 14.35 -10.88 8.39
C LEU A 29 13.33 -9.75 8.64
N ARG A 30 13.64 -8.86 9.58
CA ARG A 30 12.79 -7.72 9.88
C ARG A 30 12.72 -6.71 8.73
N SER A 31 13.84 -6.49 8.05
CA SER A 31 13.89 -5.63 6.85
C SER A 31 13.03 -6.20 5.72
N GLU A 32 13.07 -7.51 5.51
CA GLU A 32 12.25 -8.18 4.49
C GLU A 32 10.75 -8.06 4.80
N GLN A 33 10.39 -8.16 6.08
CA GLN A 33 9.00 -7.96 6.50
C GLN A 33 8.52 -6.53 6.19
N TYR A 34 9.32 -5.51 6.51
CA TYR A 34 8.97 -4.12 6.21
C TYR A 34 8.77 -3.88 4.71
N ARG A 35 9.63 -4.47 3.87
CA ARG A 35 9.47 -4.39 2.42
C ARG A 35 8.12 -4.95 1.97
N ARG A 36 7.76 -6.14 2.45
CA ARG A 36 6.47 -6.78 2.13
C ARG A 36 5.28 -5.96 2.61
N ASP A 37 5.36 -5.38 3.80
CA ASP A 37 4.29 -4.55 4.36
C ASP A 37 4.10 -3.28 3.52
N THR A 38 5.20 -2.61 3.14
CA THR A 38 5.17 -1.44 2.24
C THR A 38 4.62 -1.80 0.87
N ASP A 39 5.10 -2.89 0.25
CA ASP A 39 4.62 -3.35 -1.06
C ASP A 39 3.11 -3.66 -1.03
N ALA A 40 2.63 -4.27 0.06
CA ALA A 40 1.21 -4.55 0.24
C ALA A 40 0.38 -3.26 0.32
N ILE A 41 0.81 -2.27 1.12
CA ILE A 41 0.13 -0.98 1.25
C ILE A 41 0.09 -0.25 -0.09
N LEU A 42 1.22 -0.21 -0.81
CA LEU A 42 1.30 0.42 -2.13
C LEU A 42 0.38 -0.29 -3.12
N SER A 43 0.43 -1.61 -3.19
CA SER A 43 -0.44 -2.40 -4.07
C SER A 43 -1.92 -2.14 -3.79
N GLN A 44 -2.33 -2.13 -2.51
CA GLN A 44 -3.71 -1.83 -2.12
C GLN A 44 -4.12 -0.40 -2.49
N THR A 45 -3.22 0.57 -2.29
CA THR A 45 -3.45 1.97 -2.66
C THR A 45 -3.66 2.11 -4.16
N TYR A 46 -2.79 1.51 -4.98
CA TYR A 46 -2.91 1.53 -6.44
C TYR A 46 -4.20 0.87 -6.92
N GLU A 47 -4.61 -0.22 -6.29
CA GLU A 47 -5.85 -0.90 -6.66
C GLU A 47 -7.09 -0.02 -6.40
N ILE A 48 -7.16 0.65 -5.25
CA ILE A 48 -8.26 1.57 -4.93
C ILE A 48 -8.27 2.74 -5.92
N GLN A 49 -7.12 3.36 -6.19
CA GLN A 49 -7.00 4.44 -7.16
C GLN A 49 -7.43 4.01 -8.56
N TRP A 50 -7.01 2.82 -8.99
CA TRP A 50 -7.35 2.24 -10.28
C TRP A 50 -8.87 2.00 -10.38
N ARG A 51 -9.47 1.35 -9.39
CA ARG A 51 -10.92 1.08 -9.36
C ARG A 51 -11.74 2.38 -9.31
N ALA A 52 -11.34 3.37 -8.50
CA ALA A 52 -11.99 4.67 -8.45
C ALA A 52 -11.90 5.42 -9.80
N THR A 53 -10.75 5.34 -10.48
CA THR A 53 -10.56 5.90 -11.83
C THR A 53 -11.48 5.24 -12.85
N GLN A 54 -11.63 3.92 -12.80
CA GLN A 54 -12.56 3.21 -13.68
C GLN A 54 -14.01 3.65 -13.46
N VAL A 55 -14.44 3.83 -12.21
CA VAL A 55 -15.80 4.34 -11.90
C VAL A 55 -15.98 5.72 -12.54
N ARG A 56 -15.01 6.63 -12.35
CA ARG A 56 -15.05 7.97 -12.93
C ARG A 56 -15.08 7.96 -14.46
N GLU A 57 -14.23 7.16 -15.11
CA GLU A 57 -14.19 7.05 -16.57
C GLU A 57 -15.54 6.57 -17.13
N ARG A 58 -16.14 5.56 -16.49
CA ARG A 58 -17.43 5.01 -16.89
C ARG A 58 -18.55 6.04 -16.71
N LEU A 59 -18.55 6.79 -15.61
CA LEU A 59 -19.49 7.90 -15.40
C LEU A 59 -19.37 8.98 -16.48
N LEU A 60 -18.15 9.43 -16.79
CA LEU A 60 -17.94 10.41 -17.86
C LEU A 60 -18.44 9.89 -19.22
N ARG A 61 -18.25 8.60 -19.50
CA ARG A 61 -18.76 7.97 -20.71
C ARG A 61 -20.29 7.95 -20.75
N VAL A 62 -20.93 7.59 -19.63
CA VAL A 62 -22.39 7.65 -19.49
C VAL A 62 -22.91 9.07 -19.67
N ASN A 63 -22.25 10.08 -19.10
CA ASN A 63 -22.62 11.49 -19.28
C ASN A 63 -22.56 11.88 -20.77
N GLY A 64 -21.46 11.51 -21.44
CA GLY A 64 -21.30 11.73 -22.88
C GLY A 64 -22.42 11.11 -23.70
N TYR A 65 -22.83 9.88 -23.40
CA TYR A 65 -23.96 9.23 -24.08
C TYR A 65 -25.30 9.89 -23.81
N ILE A 66 -25.57 10.32 -22.57
CA ILE A 66 -26.80 11.05 -22.25
C ILE A 66 -26.84 12.38 -23.01
N ARG A 67 -25.71 13.08 -23.07
CA ARG A 67 -25.61 14.36 -23.79
C ARG A 67 -25.86 14.18 -25.29
N LEU A 68 -25.23 13.19 -25.91
CA LEU A 68 -25.49 12.85 -27.31
C LEU A 68 -26.97 12.47 -27.54
N ALA A 69 -27.58 11.71 -26.64
CA ALA A 69 -28.99 11.36 -26.72
C ALA A 69 -29.91 12.59 -26.57
N SER A 70 -29.54 13.56 -25.73
CA SER A 70 -30.27 14.81 -25.56
C SER A 70 -30.19 15.71 -26.79
N GLU A 71 -29.04 15.77 -27.46
CA GLU A 71 -28.81 16.63 -28.63
C GLU A 71 -29.32 15.98 -29.94
N ALA A 72 -29.10 14.68 -30.13
CA ALA A 72 -29.39 13.98 -31.38
C ALA A 72 -30.64 13.08 -31.32
N GLY A 73 -31.26 12.91 -30.15
CA GLY A 73 -32.40 12.00 -29.93
C GLY A 73 -32.07 10.51 -30.05
N LYS A 74 -30.79 10.16 -30.24
CA LYS A 74 -30.31 8.79 -30.43
C LYS A 74 -29.52 8.34 -29.21
N LEU A 75 -30.03 7.31 -28.55
CA LEU A 75 -29.38 6.69 -27.41
C LEU A 75 -28.38 5.62 -27.88
N GLU A 76 -27.15 5.70 -27.40
CA GLU A 76 -26.12 4.70 -27.70
C GLU A 76 -26.52 3.31 -27.17
N PRO A 77 -26.40 2.23 -27.96
CA PRO A 77 -26.82 0.88 -27.54
C PRO A 77 -26.09 0.36 -26.29
N ASP A 78 -24.85 0.81 -26.07
CA ASP A 78 -24.01 0.33 -24.97
C ASP A 78 -24.26 1.05 -23.63
N ILE A 79 -25.10 2.09 -23.59
CA ILE A 79 -25.28 2.92 -22.38
C ILE A 79 -25.75 2.12 -21.17
N SER A 80 -26.69 1.18 -21.36
CA SER A 80 -27.23 0.36 -20.27
C SER A 80 -26.14 -0.52 -19.66
N ARG A 81 -25.23 -1.04 -20.49
CA ARG A 81 -24.07 -1.81 -20.03
C ARG A 81 -23.11 -0.90 -19.26
N GLN A 82 -22.83 0.30 -19.76
CA GLN A 82 -21.96 1.25 -19.06
C GLN A 82 -22.49 1.62 -17.68
N ILE A 83 -23.81 1.87 -17.58
CA ILE A 83 -24.49 2.15 -16.31
C ILE A 83 -24.37 0.98 -15.32
N ALA A 84 -24.61 -0.25 -15.80
CA ALA A 84 -24.44 -1.44 -14.97
C ALA A 84 -22.99 -1.59 -14.47
N LEU A 85 -22.02 -1.33 -15.36
CA LEU A 85 -20.59 -1.40 -15.00
C LEU A 85 -20.18 -0.34 -13.97
N VAL A 86 -20.78 0.85 -13.97
CA VAL A 86 -20.53 1.83 -12.90
C VAL A 86 -20.93 1.24 -11.54
N SER A 87 -22.15 0.71 -11.45
CA SER A 87 -22.68 0.16 -10.20
C SER A 87 -21.87 -1.04 -9.71
N VAL A 88 -21.51 -1.95 -10.62
CA VAL A 88 -20.66 -3.12 -10.32
C VAL A 88 -19.26 -2.69 -9.88
N ASN A 89 -18.65 -1.71 -10.53
CA ASN A 89 -17.32 -1.24 -10.16
C ASN A 89 -17.31 -0.57 -8.78
N ILE A 90 -18.37 0.17 -8.44
CA ILE A 90 -18.56 0.73 -7.11
C ILE A 90 -18.70 -0.39 -6.07
N GLU A 91 -19.54 -1.38 -6.34
CA GLU A 91 -19.74 -2.52 -5.42
C GLU A 91 -18.44 -3.30 -5.21
N GLN A 92 -17.69 -3.57 -6.28
CA GLN A 92 -16.40 -4.22 -6.19
C GLN A 92 -15.36 -3.39 -5.41
N LEU A 93 -15.38 -2.07 -5.54
CA LEU A 93 -14.52 -1.17 -4.77
C LEU A 93 -14.87 -1.22 -3.27
N LEU A 94 -16.17 -1.16 -2.94
CA LEU A 94 -16.66 -1.21 -1.56
C LEU A 94 -16.53 -2.60 -0.92
N ALA A 95 -16.47 -3.67 -1.72
CA ALA A 95 -16.26 -5.04 -1.24
C ALA A 95 -14.80 -5.35 -0.87
N LEU A 96 -13.85 -4.44 -1.11
CA LEU A 96 -12.46 -4.63 -0.72
C LEU A 96 -12.33 -4.64 0.81
N SER A 97 -11.74 -5.71 1.36
CA SER A 97 -11.56 -5.89 2.81
C SER A 97 -10.76 -4.78 3.52
N TYR A 98 -10.02 -3.96 2.76
CA TYR A 98 -9.20 -2.86 3.25
C TYR A 98 -9.74 -1.48 2.83
N VAL A 99 -10.96 -1.40 2.26
CA VAL A 99 -11.49 -0.12 1.76
C VAL A 99 -11.55 0.95 2.86
N ASP A 100 -12.00 0.60 4.06
CA ASP A 100 -12.12 1.52 5.21
C ASP A 100 -10.78 2.07 5.71
N ARG A 101 -9.66 1.41 5.37
CA ARG A 101 -8.30 1.88 5.70
C ARG A 101 -7.90 3.08 4.84
N PHE A 102 -8.38 3.14 3.61
CA PHE A 102 -7.95 4.11 2.59
C PHE A 102 -9.03 5.12 2.23
N LEU A 103 -10.31 4.75 2.33
CA LEU A 103 -11.43 5.64 2.09
C LEU A 103 -12.11 6.00 3.43
N PRO A 104 -12.19 7.29 3.78
CA PRO A 104 -12.98 7.70 4.94
C PRO A 104 -14.46 7.38 4.70
N GLN A 105 -15.21 7.20 5.80
CA GLN A 105 -16.64 6.89 5.73
C GLN A 105 -17.48 7.92 4.96
N LYS A 106 -16.99 9.16 4.84
CA LYS A 106 -17.58 10.18 3.98
C LYS A 106 -17.56 9.76 2.51
N ASP A 107 -16.41 9.29 2.03
CA ASP A 107 -16.19 8.93 0.62
C ASP A 107 -16.89 7.63 0.27
N ILE A 108 -16.95 6.68 1.22
CA ILE A 108 -17.76 5.46 1.10
C ILE A 108 -19.23 5.83 0.88
N LYS A 109 -19.78 6.75 1.68
CA LYS A 109 -21.16 7.23 1.52
C LYS A 109 -21.39 7.95 0.19
N LEU A 110 -20.40 8.70 -0.30
CA LEU A 110 -20.48 9.33 -1.62
C LEU A 110 -20.56 8.27 -2.73
N LEU A 111 -19.72 7.23 -2.68
CA LEU A 111 -19.78 6.11 -3.62
C LEU A 111 -21.13 5.37 -3.57
N GLU A 112 -21.66 5.13 -2.38
CA GLU A 112 -22.99 4.54 -2.20
C GLU A 112 -24.10 5.45 -2.77
N ASN A 113 -24.00 6.76 -2.56
CA ASN A 113 -24.93 7.74 -3.13
C ASN A 113 -24.89 7.73 -4.66
N VAL A 114 -23.69 7.68 -5.25
CA VAL A 114 -23.52 7.57 -6.71
C VAL A 114 -24.24 6.34 -7.24
N ARG A 115 -24.05 5.16 -6.62
CA ARG A 115 -24.77 3.94 -7.00
C ARG A 115 -26.29 4.13 -6.91
N GLN A 116 -26.78 4.68 -5.79
CA GLN A 116 -28.22 4.87 -5.57
C GLN A 116 -28.87 5.82 -6.58
N VAL A 117 -28.23 6.94 -6.91
CA VAL A 117 -28.74 7.89 -7.90
C VAL A 117 -28.74 7.26 -9.30
N ILE A 118 -27.73 6.48 -9.63
CA ILE A 118 -27.69 5.76 -10.91
C ILE A 118 -28.88 4.79 -11.02
N GLU A 119 -29.12 3.98 -9.99
CA GLU A 119 -30.18 2.99 -9.99
C GLU A 119 -31.58 3.61 -9.96
N LYS A 120 -31.79 4.61 -9.09
CA LYS A 120 -33.13 5.19 -8.84
C LYS A 120 -33.52 6.30 -9.80
N ASN A 121 -32.56 7.02 -10.37
CA ASN A 121 -32.84 8.23 -11.14
C ASN A 121 -32.37 8.12 -12.59
N ILE A 122 -31.14 7.66 -12.84
CA ILE A 122 -30.58 7.63 -14.20
C ILE A 122 -31.09 6.41 -14.98
N THR A 123 -31.04 5.21 -14.40
CA THR A 123 -31.44 3.97 -15.06
C THR A 123 -32.87 4.03 -15.60
N PRO A 124 -33.88 4.51 -14.84
CA PRO A 124 -35.25 4.64 -15.36
C PRO A 124 -35.35 5.58 -16.56
N ILE A 125 -34.63 6.71 -16.54
CA ILE A 125 -34.59 7.68 -17.65
C ILE A 125 -34.03 7.05 -18.93
N ILE A 126 -32.96 6.27 -18.79
CA ILE A 126 -32.35 5.57 -19.93
C ILE A 126 -33.29 4.51 -20.51
N VAL A 127 -33.96 3.74 -19.65
CA VAL A 127 -34.92 2.72 -20.08
C VAL A 127 -36.15 3.35 -20.73
N SER A 128 -36.69 4.43 -20.16
CA SER A 128 -37.86 5.14 -20.70
C SER A 128 -37.52 5.97 -21.93
N ARG A 129 -36.24 6.23 -22.20
CA ARG A 129 -35.73 7.06 -23.31
C ARG A 129 -36.31 8.47 -23.32
N THR A 130 -36.59 9.01 -22.15
CA THR A 130 -37.25 10.32 -21.98
C THR A 130 -36.55 11.14 -20.91
N ASN A 131 -36.64 12.47 -21.04
CA ASN A 131 -36.14 13.41 -20.03
C ASN A 131 -34.62 13.32 -19.76
N TYR A 132 -33.81 13.26 -20.83
CA TYR A 132 -32.34 13.23 -20.73
C TYR A 132 -31.76 14.45 -20.00
N GLN A 133 -32.43 15.60 -20.03
CA GLN A 133 -32.00 16.80 -19.31
C GLN A 133 -31.94 16.56 -17.80
N ALA A 134 -32.95 15.91 -17.22
CA ALA A 134 -32.93 15.55 -15.80
C ALA A 134 -31.78 14.58 -15.47
N ALA A 135 -31.46 13.65 -16.38
CA ALA A 135 -30.31 12.76 -16.19
C ALA A 135 -28.97 13.53 -16.21
N LEU A 136 -28.82 14.54 -17.07
CA LEU A 136 -27.63 15.41 -17.07
C LEU A 136 -27.47 16.20 -15.77
N ASP A 137 -28.57 16.66 -15.19
CA ASP A 137 -28.55 17.36 -13.89
C ASP A 137 -28.08 16.43 -12.75
N TYR A 138 -28.54 15.17 -12.75
CA TYR A 138 -28.02 14.16 -11.82
C TYR A 138 -26.55 13.86 -12.08
N MET A 139 -26.14 13.68 -13.34
CA MET A 139 -24.75 13.37 -13.71
C MET A 139 -23.77 14.45 -13.24
N THR A 140 -24.15 15.73 -13.31
CA THR A 140 -23.32 16.84 -12.83
C THR A 140 -22.98 16.70 -11.34
N ARG A 141 -23.96 16.29 -10.51
CA ARG A 141 -23.73 16.03 -9.08
C ARG A 141 -22.85 14.80 -8.87
N LEU A 142 -23.08 13.74 -9.64
CA LEU A 142 -22.28 12.51 -9.55
C LEU A 142 -20.82 12.71 -9.94
N GLU A 143 -20.56 13.56 -10.93
CA GLU A 143 -19.19 13.93 -11.32
C GLU A 143 -18.47 14.68 -10.20
N GLN A 144 -19.20 15.56 -9.49
CA GLN A 144 -18.65 16.27 -8.33
C GLN A 144 -18.37 15.31 -7.16
N ASP A 145 -19.31 14.43 -6.82
CA ASP A 145 -19.13 13.40 -5.78
C ASP A 145 -17.91 12.52 -6.09
N MET A 146 -17.76 12.08 -7.34
CA MET A 146 -16.61 11.29 -7.77
C MET A 146 -15.29 12.06 -7.80
N PHE A 147 -15.33 13.34 -8.12
CA PHE A 147 -14.13 14.19 -8.05
C PHE A 147 -13.65 14.28 -6.60
N GLU A 148 -14.56 14.45 -5.64
CA GLU A 148 -14.25 14.47 -4.22
C GLU A 148 -13.62 13.15 -3.76
N VAL A 149 -14.25 12.01 -4.06
CA VAL A 149 -13.72 10.67 -3.73
C VAL A 149 -12.35 10.44 -4.35
N SER A 150 -12.17 10.76 -5.64
CA SER A 150 -10.89 10.56 -6.33
C SER A 150 -9.79 11.47 -5.76
N SER A 151 -10.13 12.70 -5.37
CA SER A 151 -9.17 13.64 -4.78
C SER A 151 -8.74 13.22 -3.37
N ALA A 152 -9.66 12.67 -2.57
CA ALA A 152 -9.39 12.16 -1.23
C ALA A 152 -8.61 10.84 -1.26
N THR A 153 -8.88 9.97 -2.23
CA THR A 153 -8.07 8.76 -2.52
C THR A 153 -6.64 9.13 -2.92
N VAL A 154 -6.45 10.30 -3.54
CA VAL A 154 -5.15 10.89 -3.88
C VAL A 154 -4.58 11.72 -2.73
N ASN A 155 -5.34 11.97 -1.66
CA ASN A 155 -4.82 12.65 -0.49
C ASN A 155 -4.10 11.60 0.37
N HIS A 156 -2.87 11.28 -0.06
CA HIS A 156 -1.98 10.21 0.42
C HIS A 156 -1.59 10.32 1.90
N SER A 157 -2.26 11.12 2.73
CA SER A 157 -1.84 11.39 4.11
C SER A 157 -1.76 10.11 4.95
N ALA A 158 -2.73 9.20 4.81
CA ALA A 158 -2.74 7.92 5.52
C ALA A 158 -1.64 6.97 5.02
N THR A 159 -1.53 6.81 3.70
CA THR A 159 -0.49 5.98 3.07
C THR A 159 0.92 6.50 3.39
N LEU A 160 1.15 7.81 3.26
CA LEU A 160 2.44 8.46 3.56
C LEU A 160 2.80 8.34 5.03
N GLN A 161 1.83 8.50 5.92
CA GLN A 161 2.07 8.35 7.36
C GLN A 161 2.47 6.91 7.69
N GLU A 162 1.80 5.93 7.10
CA GLU A 162 2.08 4.52 7.36
C GLU A 162 3.41 4.07 6.73
N THR A 163 3.69 4.45 5.48
CA THR A 163 4.99 4.20 4.86
C THR A 163 6.11 4.94 5.59
N ALA A 164 5.89 6.17 6.06
CA ALA A 164 6.88 6.89 6.86
C ALA A 164 7.16 6.21 8.20
N GLN A 165 6.14 5.67 8.87
CA GLN A 165 6.34 4.88 10.09
C GLN A 165 7.15 3.61 9.83
N ILE A 166 6.86 2.92 8.70
CA ILE A 166 7.62 1.74 8.27
C ILE A 166 9.08 2.14 7.95
N ASP A 167 9.31 3.25 7.25
CA ASP A 167 10.64 3.76 6.92
C ASP A 167 11.45 4.15 8.17
N ILE A 168 10.82 4.78 9.15
CA ILE A 168 11.44 5.08 10.45
C ILE A 168 11.82 3.77 11.16
N ALA A 169 10.94 2.77 11.16
CA ALA A 169 11.22 1.47 11.77
C ALA A 169 12.32 0.69 11.01
N ALA A 170 12.36 0.80 9.68
CA ALA A 170 13.35 0.21 8.80
C ALA A 170 14.72 0.85 8.99
N SER A 171 14.80 2.18 9.05
CA SER A 171 16.06 2.91 9.28
C SER A 171 16.70 2.53 10.62
N ARG A 172 15.91 2.45 11.70
CA ARG A 172 16.40 1.97 13.01
C ARG A 172 16.97 0.56 12.93
N ASN A 173 16.31 -0.32 12.19
CA ASN A 173 16.74 -1.71 12.04
C ASN A 173 18.00 -1.83 11.17
N TRP A 174 18.16 -0.97 10.15
CA TRP A 174 19.39 -0.87 9.37
C TRP A 174 20.59 -0.44 10.23
N PHE A 175 20.41 0.50 11.17
CA PHE A 175 21.47 0.84 12.14
C PHE A 175 21.87 -0.35 13.00
N ILE A 176 20.90 -1.14 13.50
CA ILE A 176 21.18 -2.35 14.28
C ILE A 176 21.96 -3.37 13.43
N PHE A 177 21.57 -3.55 12.17
CA PHE A 177 22.27 -4.42 11.24
C PHE A 177 23.72 -3.97 10.99
N ALA A 178 23.94 -2.67 10.77
CA ALA A 178 25.26 -2.10 10.56
C ALA A 178 26.16 -2.28 11.79
N ILE A 179 25.63 -2.07 13.01
CA ILE A 179 26.35 -2.32 14.26
C ILE A 179 26.67 -3.81 14.41
N ALA A 180 25.72 -4.69 14.13
CA ALA A 180 25.91 -6.14 14.21
C ALA A 180 27.01 -6.62 13.25
N LEU A 181 27.03 -6.13 12.01
CA LEU A 181 28.10 -6.40 11.04
C LEU A 181 29.46 -5.90 11.52
N GLY A 182 29.51 -4.69 12.09
CA GLY A 182 30.75 -4.14 12.67
C GLY A 182 31.27 -5.00 13.82
N LEU A 183 30.38 -5.45 14.71
CA LEU A 183 30.74 -6.37 15.80
C LEU A 183 31.22 -7.73 15.27
N LEU A 184 30.55 -8.27 14.25
CA LEU A 184 30.96 -9.51 13.61
C LEU A 184 32.38 -9.41 13.03
N ALA A 185 32.66 -8.33 12.29
CA ALA A 185 33.98 -8.07 11.71
C ALA A 185 35.06 -7.92 12.79
N THR A 186 34.78 -7.16 13.85
CA THR A 186 35.74 -6.96 14.96
C THR A 186 36.03 -8.25 15.72
N PHE A 187 35.01 -9.03 16.10
CA PHE A 187 35.23 -10.31 16.77
C PHE A 187 35.96 -11.32 15.88
N TYR A 188 35.62 -11.36 14.59
CA TYR A 188 36.34 -12.19 13.62
C TYR A 188 37.83 -11.81 13.54
N LEU A 189 38.16 -10.53 13.43
CA LEU A 189 39.54 -10.05 13.40
C LEU A 189 40.30 -10.40 14.69
N VAL A 190 39.67 -10.26 15.86
CA VAL A 190 40.29 -10.63 17.15
C VAL A 190 40.61 -12.13 17.21
N ILE A 191 39.68 -12.99 16.76
CA ILE A 191 39.90 -14.44 16.70
C ILE A 191 41.03 -14.75 15.70
N HIS A 192 40.99 -14.14 14.51
CA HIS A 192 41.99 -14.35 13.47
C HIS A 192 43.39 -13.93 13.91
N GLN A 193 43.53 -12.76 14.55
CA GLN A 193 44.81 -12.29 15.10
C GLN A 193 45.35 -13.26 16.16
N ARG A 194 44.51 -13.72 17.10
CA ARG A 194 44.93 -14.70 18.11
C ARG A 194 45.42 -15.99 17.49
N TYR A 195 44.69 -16.51 16.50
CA TYR A 195 45.07 -17.74 15.80
C TYR A 195 46.38 -17.57 15.01
N ALA A 196 46.54 -16.47 14.29
CA ALA A 196 47.76 -16.14 13.56
C ALA A 196 48.97 -15.96 14.48
N PHE A 197 48.80 -15.36 15.66
CA PHE A 197 49.86 -15.24 16.67
C PHE A 197 50.30 -16.59 17.22
N VAL A 198 49.34 -17.48 17.54
CA VAL A 198 49.65 -18.85 18.00
C VAL A 198 50.37 -19.63 16.89
N SER A 199 49.86 -19.62 15.67
CA SER A 199 50.48 -20.29 14.52
C SER A 199 51.90 -19.78 14.24
N ARG A 200 52.16 -18.46 14.32
CA ARG A 200 53.51 -17.89 14.18
C ARG A 200 54.45 -18.26 15.33
N ARG A 201 53.91 -18.45 16.54
CA ARG A 201 54.71 -18.89 17.69
C ARG A 201 55.13 -20.35 17.53
N ASP A 202 54.21 -21.20 17.08
CA ASP A 202 54.46 -22.63 16.85
C ASP A 202 55.40 -22.89 15.67
N GLN A 203 55.49 -21.97 14.70
CA GLN A 203 56.46 -22.02 13.58
C GLN A 203 57.87 -21.55 13.94
N ARG A 204 58.06 -20.88 15.10
CA ARG A 204 59.36 -20.35 15.56
C ARG A 204 59.99 -21.19 16.67
N MET A 205 59.31 -22.24 17.12
CA MET A 205 59.86 -23.32 17.95
C MET A 205 60.22 -24.50 17.06
#